data_AF-A0A932K797-F1
#
_entry.id   AF-A0A932K797-F1
#
_cell.length_a   1.000
_cell.length_b   1.000
_cell.length_c   1.000
_cell.angle_alpha   90.00
_cell.angle_beta   90.00
_cell.angle_gamma   90.00
#
_symmetry.space_group_name_H-M   'P 1'
#
loop_
_entity.id
_entity.type
_entity.pdbx_description
1 polymer ?
#
loop_
_entity_poly.entity_id
_entity_poly.type
_entity_poly.pdbx_seq_one_letter_code
_entity_poly.pdbx_strand_id
1 'polypeptide(L)'
;MGEFLRTVGLFAYATANHTFLMMYWIWLPGWLLSAYLFTRLHGEPLPLLLKGRPVSVGSFLWAGLLGVTFSADRRRGLVALADLLAERVPPPLALAFYLGSQHVVIYPLCFFMALVGGEFFAGQALGGVMMAAYLALLTRLIPKRHWEATTTTLDTLENRRWREQHATSPLARGWRGIVRYIGRELPSLWWPVLLGLLGAGIIGAAGRTAWWVDFSMVGGEGLGTALLNVILGAAIGVAIPLAPLGHLFIGAFLWKAYTLSFLGIIAFVLASAADLRAIRAYVRLFGPAFGRALASAVFASAILAALTLGLFLWAVGFEVTHTPLGHTVVEKLMNALSLGRPM
;
A
#
# COMPACT_ATOMS: atom_id res chain seq x y z
N MET A 1 -3.23 -3.36 -33.30
CA MET A 1 -2.92 -2.21 -32.40
C MET A 1 -4.18 -1.42 -32.02
N GLY A 2 -5.01 -0.97 -32.96
CA GLY A 2 -6.23 -0.20 -32.64
C GLY A 2 -7.23 -0.92 -31.72
N GLU A 3 -7.43 -2.22 -31.92
CA GLU A 3 -8.30 -3.05 -31.08
C GLU A 3 -7.78 -3.18 -29.64
N PHE A 4 -6.47 -3.42 -29.46
CA PHE A 4 -5.86 -3.49 -28.13
C PHE A 4 -6.04 -2.17 -27.37
N LEU A 5 -5.75 -1.02 -28.00
CA LEU A 5 -5.92 0.29 -27.37
C LEU A 5 -7.39 0.57 -27.01
N ARG A 6 -8.33 0.13 -27.85
CA ARG A 6 -9.76 0.20 -27.54
C ARG A 6 -10.11 -0.64 -26.31
N THR A 7 -9.59 -1.86 -26.23
CA THR A 7 -9.78 -2.76 -25.08
C THR A 7 -9.19 -2.18 -23.80
N VAL A 8 -7.99 -1.57 -23.86
CA VAL A 8 -7.40 -0.81 -22.75
C VAL A 8 -8.34 0.29 -22.27
N GLY A 9 -8.87 1.08 -23.19
CA GLY A 9 -9.82 2.15 -22.89
C GLY A 9 -11.11 1.63 -22.24
N LEU A 10 -11.65 0.51 -22.72
CA LEU A 10 -12.85 -0.12 -22.16
C LEU A 10 -12.62 -0.61 -20.72
N PHE A 11 -11.51 -1.29 -20.45
CA PHE A 11 -11.19 -1.73 -19.09
C PHE A 11 -10.92 -0.56 -18.14
N ALA A 12 -10.17 0.45 -18.58
CA ALA A 12 -9.93 1.65 -17.79
C ALA A 12 -11.25 2.37 -17.47
N TYR A 13 -12.13 2.52 -18.47
CA TYR A 13 -13.45 3.14 -18.30
C TYR A 13 -14.36 2.33 -17.37
N ALA A 14 -14.47 1.01 -17.57
CA ALA A 14 -15.30 0.16 -16.71
C ALA A 14 -14.81 0.17 -15.26
N THR A 15 -13.49 0.13 -15.06
CA THR A 15 -12.87 0.23 -13.73
C THR A 15 -13.12 1.58 -13.09
N ALA A 16 -13.01 2.66 -13.87
CA ALA A 16 -13.32 4.00 -13.41
C ALA A 16 -14.80 4.07 -13.00
N ASN A 17 -15.73 3.63 -13.84
CA ASN A 17 -17.15 3.68 -13.54
C ASN A 17 -17.50 2.89 -12.27
N HIS A 18 -16.99 1.65 -12.15
CA HIS A 18 -17.12 0.86 -10.92
C HIS A 18 -16.54 1.59 -9.71
N THR A 19 -15.34 2.16 -9.85
CA THR A 19 -14.68 2.91 -8.78
C THR A 19 -15.49 4.14 -8.35
N PHE A 20 -16.02 4.91 -9.30
CA PHE A 20 -16.84 6.09 -9.01
C PHE A 20 -18.16 5.71 -8.34
N LEU A 21 -18.81 4.61 -8.74
CA LEU A 21 -20.00 4.09 -8.06
C LEU A 21 -19.67 3.66 -6.62
N MET A 22 -18.60 2.88 -6.45
CA MET A 22 -18.13 2.45 -5.13
C MET A 22 -17.58 3.61 -4.29
N MET A 23 -17.21 4.73 -4.93
CA MET A 23 -16.71 5.91 -4.23
C MET A 23 -17.75 6.46 -3.26
N TYR A 24 -19.03 6.48 -3.64
CA TYR A 24 -20.10 6.98 -2.79
C TYR A 24 -20.37 6.06 -1.59
N TRP A 25 -20.31 4.75 -1.78
CA TRP A 25 -20.75 3.78 -0.78
C TRP A 25 -19.64 3.28 0.15
N ILE A 26 -18.40 3.25 -0.32
CA ILE A 26 -17.28 2.63 0.41
C ILE A 26 -16.15 3.63 0.63
N TRP A 27 -15.72 4.33 -0.42
CA TRP A 27 -14.54 5.18 -0.32
C TRP A 27 -14.81 6.46 0.48
N LEU A 28 -15.90 7.18 0.19
CA LEU A 28 -16.24 8.43 0.87
C LEU A 28 -16.51 8.20 2.37
N PRO A 29 -17.28 7.19 2.80
CA PRO A 29 -17.39 6.85 4.22
C PRO A 29 -16.05 6.49 4.86
N GLY A 30 -15.21 5.68 4.19
CA GLY A 30 -13.88 5.35 4.69
C GLY A 30 -12.97 6.57 4.83
N TRP A 31 -13.08 7.54 3.91
CA TRP A 31 -12.31 8.78 3.94
C TRP A 31 -12.80 9.73 5.02
N LEU A 32 -14.12 9.86 5.20
CA LEU A 32 -14.74 10.60 6.30
C LEU A 32 -14.36 10.01 7.66
N LEU A 33 -14.38 8.67 7.79
CA LEU A 33 -13.95 7.98 9.00
C LEU A 33 -12.47 8.21 9.28
N SER A 34 -11.61 8.11 8.25
CA SER A 34 -10.18 8.41 8.38
C SER A 34 -9.96 9.84 8.84
N ALA A 35 -10.65 10.80 8.24
CA ALA A 35 -10.57 12.22 8.59
C ALA A 35 -11.06 12.49 10.02
N TYR A 36 -12.16 11.87 10.42
CA TYR A 36 -12.70 11.95 11.78
C TYR A 36 -11.69 11.42 12.80
N LEU A 37 -11.19 10.21 12.60
CA LEU A 37 -10.20 9.58 13.50
C LEU A 37 -8.90 10.37 13.53
N PHE A 38 -8.42 10.87 12.39
CA PHE A 38 -7.25 11.73 12.32
C PHE A 38 -7.40 12.94 13.25
N THR A 39 -8.51 13.68 13.12
CA THR A 39 -8.75 14.90 13.91
C THR A 39 -8.92 14.64 15.41
N ARG A 40 -9.23 13.40 15.80
CA ARG A 40 -9.40 12.98 17.20
C ARG A 40 -8.10 12.48 17.81
N LEU A 41 -7.32 11.71 17.06
CA LEU A 41 -6.14 11.01 17.56
C LEU A 41 -4.84 11.81 17.40
N HIS A 42 -4.79 12.73 16.42
CA HIS A 42 -3.60 13.54 16.13
C HIS A 42 -3.80 14.99 16.59
N GLY A 43 -4.36 15.16 17.80
CA GLY A 43 -4.54 16.46 18.43
C GLY A 43 -3.22 17.06 18.97
N GLU A 44 -2.22 16.21 19.21
CA GLU A 44 -0.88 16.56 19.65
C GLU A 44 0.14 16.21 18.56
N PRO A 45 1.32 16.85 18.53
CA PRO A 45 2.45 16.42 17.72
C PRO A 45 2.76 14.93 17.91
N LEU A 46 2.89 14.21 16.80
CA LEU A 46 3.11 12.76 16.78
C LEU A 46 4.27 12.28 17.67
N PRO A 47 5.42 12.98 17.76
CA PRO A 47 6.48 12.60 18.69
C PRO A 47 6.02 12.56 20.14
N LEU A 48 5.16 13.47 20.59
CA LEU A 48 4.67 13.46 21.98
C LEU A 48 3.80 12.23 22.28
N LEU A 49 3.17 11.63 21.25
CA LEU A 49 2.33 10.44 21.42
C LEU A 49 3.15 9.15 21.61
N LEU A 50 4.41 9.14 21.15
CA LEU A 50 5.25 7.93 21.08
C LEU A 50 6.58 8.02 21.84
N LYS A 51 7.11 9.22 22.07
CA LYS A 51 8.38 9.44 22.77
C LYS A 51 8.28 8.96 24.23
N GLY A 52 9.31 8.28 24.69
CA GLY A 52 9.36 7.72 26.05
C GLY A 52 8.56 6.43 26.26
N ARG A 53 7.77 5.97 25.27
CA ARG A 53 7.07 4.67 25.39
C ARG A 53 8.06 3.50 25.26
N PRO A 54 7.91 2.44 26.08
CA PRO A 54 8.73 1.25 25.96
C PRO A 54 8.37 0.46 24.70
N VAL A 55 9.36 -0.23 24.11
CA VAL A 55 9.13 -1.14 22.99
C VAL A 55 8.42 -2.40 23.50
N SER A 56 7.09 -2.35 23.49
CA SER A 56 6.16 -3.38 23.94
C SER A 56 5.13 -3.65 22.84
N VAL A 57 4.47 -4.80 22.89
CA VAL A 57 3.39 -5.15 21.94
C VAL A 57 2.31 -4.08 21.93
N GLY A 58 1.86 -3.60 23.10
CA GLY A 58 0.86 -2.55 23.20
C GLY A 58 1.30 -1.22 22.57
N SER A 59 2.55 -0.80 22.79
CA SER A 59 3.06 0.44 22.17
C SER A 59 3.26 0.30 20.66
N PHE A 60 3.64 -0.89 20.20
CA PHE A 60 3.77 -1.21 18.79
C PHE A 60 2.42 -1.16 18.07
N LEU A 61 1.39 -1.81 18.63
CA LEU A 61 0.02 -1.75 18.12
C LEU A 61 -0.53 -0.33 18.14
N TRP A 62 -0.25 0.43 19.20
CA TRP A 62 -0.62 1.84 19.30
C TRP A 62 0.02 2.69 18.19
N ALA A 63 1.33 2.54 17.96
CA ALA A 63 2.00 3.24 16.88
C ALA A 63 1.43 2.87 15.51
N GLY A 64 1.15 1.57 15.28
CA GLY A 64 0.46 1.10 14.08
C GLY A 64 -0.92 1.74 13.90
N LEU A 65 -1.72 1.82 14.97
CA LEU A 65 -3.04 2.47 14.95
C LEU A 65 -2.96 3.96 14.62
N LEU A 66 -1.97 4.67 15.18
CA LEU A 66 -1.71 6.06 14.80
C LEU A 66 -1.37 6.18 13.32
N GLY A 67 -0.64 5.20 12.76
CA GLY A 67 -0.35 5.11 11.33
C GLY A 67 -1.59 4.88 10.48
N VAL A 68 -2.42 3.89 10.84
CA VAL A 68 -3.69 3.54 10.16
C VAL A 68 -4.63 4.75 10.03
N THR A 69 -4.61 5.63 11.03
CA THR A 69 -5.46 6.82 11.10
C THR A 69 -4.79 8.08 10.56
N PHE A 70 -3.56 7.96 10.06
CA PHE A 70 -2.80 9.06 9.47
C PHE A 70 -3.17 9.27 7.98
N SER A 71 -2.35 10.03 7.27
CA SER A 71 -2.39 10.20 5.83
C SER A 71 -1.83 8.96 5.11
N ALA A 72 -2.47 8.56 3.99
CA ALA A 72 -1.90 7.56 3.08
C ALA A 72 -0.96 8.19 2.03
N ASP A 73 -0.79 9.51 2.03
CA ASP A 73 0.22 10.17 1.23
C ASP A 73 1.61 9.74 1.70
N ARG A 74 2.35 9.11 0.79
CA ARG A 74 3.69 8.59 1.09
C ARG A 74 4.66 9.66 1.56
N ARG A 75 4.59 10.87 0.99
CA ARG A 75 5.53 11.94 1.36
C ARG A 75 5.27 12.36 2.80
N ARG A 76 4.02 12.54 3.20
CA ARG A 76 3.65 12.85 4.59
C ARG A 76 4.05 11.75 5.56
N GLY A 77 3.81 10.49 5.21
CA GLY A 77 4.24 9.35 6.03
C GLY A 77 5.76 9.33 6.25
N LEU A 78 6.54 9.64 5.20
CA LEU A 78 8.00 9.74 5.28
C LEU A 78 8.50 10.92 6.12
N VAL A 79 7.87 12.09 6.00
CA VAL A 79 8.17 13.25 6.86
C VAL A 79 7.92 12.91 8.32
N ALA A 80 6.76 12.32 8.61
CA ALA A 80 6.40 11.92 9.97
C ALA A 80 7.36 10.85 10.53
N LEU A 81 7.78 9.87 9.71
CA LEU A 81 8.83 8.93 10.09
C LEU A 81 10.14 9.65 10.43
N ALA A 82 10.58 10.58 9.57
CA ALA A 82 11.78 11.36 9.80
C ALA A 82 11.68 12.19 11.09
N ASP A 83 10.54 12.84 11.35
CA ASP A 83 10.32 13.61 12.58
C ASP A 83 10.35 12.71 13.83
N LEU A 84 9.73 11.54 13.78
CA LEU A 84 9.77 10.56 14.87
C LEU A 84 11.20 10.11 15.18
N LEU A 85 11.99 9.81 14.15
CA LEU A 85 13.38 9.39 14.31
C LEU A 85 14.27 10.53 14.81
N ALA A 86 14.07 11.77 14.30
CA ALA A 86 14.79 12.95 14.78
C ALA A 86 14.52 13.22 16.27
N GLU A 87 13.28 12.99 16.71
CA GLU A 87 12.86 13.10 18.12
C GLU A 87 13.23 11.90 18.99
N ARG A 88 14.03 10.97 18.44
CA ARG A 88 14.53 9.76 19.13
C ARG A 88 13.42 8.82 19.60
N VAL A 89 12.31 8.76 18.88
CA VAL A 89 11.32 7.71 19.09
C VAL A 89 11.95 6.37 18.71
N PRO A 90 11.74 5.29 19.50
CA PRO A 90 12.31 3.99 19.19
C PRO A 90 11.99 3.54 17.76
N PRO A 91 12.99 3.11 16.96
CA PRO A 91 12.78 2.76 15.55
C PRO A 91 11.64 1.76 15.28
N PRO A 92 11.44 0.71 16.10
CA PRO A 92 10.31 -0.20 15.91
C PRO A 92 8.95 0.50 15.96
N LEU A 93 8.78 1.50 16.82
CA LEU A 93 7.52 2.24 16.94
C LEU A 93 7.35 3.21 15.77
N ALA A 94 8.42 3.93 15.40
CA ALA A 94 8.38 4.86 14.27
C ALA A 94 8.06 4.14 12.95
N LEU A 95 8.61 2.94 12.76
CA LEU A 95 8.35 2.13 11.57
C LEU A 95 6.99 1.44 11.58
N ALA A 96 6.48 1.03 12.75
CA ALA A 96 5.11 0.53 12.88
C ALA A 96 4.09 1.60 12.46
N PHE A 97 4.29 2.83 12.93
CA PHE A 97 3.52 3.99 12.48
C PHE A 97 3.62 4.17 10.96
N TYR A 98 4.84 4.22 10.42
CA TYR A 98 5.06 4.44 9.00
C TYR A 98 4.36 3.39 8.12
N LEU A 99 4.53 2.10 8.44
CA LEU A 99 3.89 1.03 7.67
C LEU A 99 2.37 1.03 7.81
N GLY A 100 1.85 1.30 9.01
CA GLY A 100 0.41 1.50 9.22
C GLY A 100 -0.15 2.59 8.30
N SER A 101 0.61 3.68 8.14
CA SER A 101 0.26 4.81 7.28
C SER A 101 0.37 4.54 5.77
N GLN A 102 1.01 3.45 5.34
CA GLN A 102 1.16 3.13 3.91
C GLN A 102 0.23 2.01 3.46
N HIS A 103 -0.03 1.02 4.31
CA HIS A 103 -0.65 -0.24 3.88
C HIS A 103 -1.96 -0.58 4.56
N VAL A 104 -2.23 0.00 5.73
CA VAL A 104 -3.36 -0.38 6.58
C VAL A 104 -4.27 0.83 6.83
N VAL A 105 -4.07 1.94 6.09
CA VAL A 105 -4.98 3.09 6.17
C VAL A 105 -6.39 2.63 5.80
N ILE A 106 -7.37 3.16 6.52
CA ILE A 106 -8.77 2.69 6.42
C ILE A 106 -9.30 2.85 4.99
N TYR A 107 -9.13 4.03 4.38
CA TYR A 107 -9.73 4.27 3.07
C TYR A 107 -9.08 3.46 1.92
N PRO A 108 -7.74 3.25 1.83
CA PRO A 108 -7.18 2.34 0.82
C PRO A 108 -7.58 0.88 1.06
N LEU A 109 -7.73 0.43 2.31
CA LEU A 109 -8.22 -0.93 2.60
C LEU A 109 -9.66 -1.12 2.11
N CYS A 110 -10.56 -0.20 2.49
CA CYS A 110 -11.95 -0.21 2.00
C CYS A 110 -12.00 -0.12 0.47
N PHE A 111 -11.11 0.65 -0.14
CA PHE A 111 -10.98 0.74 -1.58
C PHE A 111 -10.57 -0.60 -2.21
N PHE A 112 -9.57 -1.27 -1.64
CA PHE A 112 -9.13 -2.57 -2.12
C PHE A 112 -10.24 -3.63 -2.00
N MET A 113 -10.97 -3.61 -0.88
CA MET A 113 -12.17 -4.42 -0.68
C MET A 113 -13.19 -4.25 -1.81
N ALA A 114 -13.46 -3.01 -2.22
CA ALA A 114 -14.42 -2.71 -3.28
C ALA A 114 -13.97 -3.19 -4.67
N LEU A 115 -12.65 -3.31 -4.90
CA LEU A 115 -12.09 -3.74 -6.18
C LEU A 115 -12.05 -5.26 -6.36
N VAL A 116 -11.73 -5.99 -5.29
CA VAL A 116 -11.40 -7.43 -5.35
C VAL A 116 -12.06 -8.29 -4.27
N GLY A 117 -12.66 -7.72 -3.23
CA GLY A 117 -13.41 -8.46 -2.20
C GLY A 117 -12.82 -8.38 -0.78
N GLY A 118 -13.58 -8.89 0.20
CA GLY A 118 -13.23 -8.85 1.64
C GLY A 118 -11.98 -9.64 2.02
N GLU A 119 -11.66 -10.70 1.28
CA GLU A 119 -10.47 -11.53 1.51
C GLU A 119 -9.18 -10.72 1.35
N PHE A 120 -9.14 -9.85 0.35
CA PHE A 120 -8.01 -8.94 0.12
C PHE A 120 -7.92 -7.83 1.16
N PHE A 121 -9.05 -7.36 1.69
CA PHE A 121 -9.05 -6.45 2.84
C PHE A 121 -8.39 -7.12 4.06
N ALA A 122 -8.84 -8.32 4.41
CA ALA A 122 -8.32 -9.06 5.55
C ALA A 122 -6.84 -9.43 5.35
N GLY A 123 -6.49 -9.94 4.17
CA GLY A 123 -5.11 -10.28 3.81
C GLY A 123 -4.18 -9.08 3.85
N GLN A 124 -4.60 -7.93 3.33
CA GLN A 124 -3.81 -6.71 3.36
C GLN A 124 -3.64 -6.17 4.80
N ALA A 125 -4.70 -6.21 5.61
CA ALA A 125 -4.64 -5.78 7.01
C ALA A 125 -3.72 -6.68 7.84
N LEU A 126 -3.91 -8.00 7.78
CA LEU A 126 -3.07 -8.97 8.48
C LEU A 126 -1.63 -8.95 7.97
N GLY A 127 -1.45 -8.95 6.65
CA GLY A 127 -0.14 -8.85 6.00
C GLY A 127 0.59 -7.56 6.38
N GLY A 128 -0.10 -6.43 6.48
CA GLY A 128 0.48 -5.16 6.95
C GLY A 128 0.94 -5.23 8.41
N VAL A 129 0.17 -5.86 9.31
CA VAL A 129 0.57 -6.09 10.71
C VAL A 129 1.78 -7.01 10.78
N MET A 130 1.77 -8.12 10.04
CA MET A 130 2.91 -9.06 9.96
C MET A 130 4.15 -8.38 9.39
N MET A 131 4.01 -7.57 8.33
CA MET A 131 5.11 -6.80 7.73
C MET A 131 5.72 -5.84 8.72
N ALA A 132 4.90 -5.16 9.53
CA ALA A 132 5.39 -4.29 10.57
C ALA A 132 6.19 -5.05 11.63
N ALA A 133 5.71 -6.22 12.06
CA ALA A 133 6.43 -7.07 13.01
C ALA A 133 7.77 -7.55 12.45
N TYR A 134 7.80 -8.02 11.19
CA TYR A 134 9.04 -8.43 10.53
C TYR A 134 10.01 -7.27 10.33
N LEU A 135 9.52 -6.08 9.96
CA LEU A 135 10.38 -4.91 9.82
C LEU A 135 11.00 -4.52 11.18
N ALA A 136 10.22 -4.57 12.26
CA ALA A 136 10.72 -4.32 13.61
C ALA A 136 11.80 -5.33 14.06
N LEU A 137 11.74 -6.57 13.57
CA LEU A 137 12.78 -7.56 13.81
C LEU A 137 14.01 -7.32 12.94
N LEU A 138 13.83 -7.14 11.63
CA LEU A 138 14.93 -6.93 10.67
C LEU A 138 15.70 -5.64 10.94
N THR A 139 15.07 -4.63 11.51
CA THR A 139 15.75 -3.38 11.89
C THR A 139 16.75 -3.55 13.03
N ARG A 140 16.65 -4.62 13.82
CA ARG A 140 17.68 -5.00 14.80
C ARG A 140 18.99 -5.42 14.14
N LEU A 141 18.93 -5.85 12.88
CA LEU A 141 20.10 -6.21 12.08
C LEU A 141 20.80 -4.97 11.50
N ILE A 142 20.14 -3.80 11.51
CA ILE A 142 20.73 -2.55 11.05
C ILE A 142 21.68 -2.01 12.13
N PRO A 143 22.97 -1.81 11.83
CA PRO A 143 23.95 -1.32 12.81
C PRO A 143 23.51 -0.04 13.52
N LYS A 144 23.65 0.01 14.86
CA LYS A 144 23.28 1.17 15.70
C LYS A 144 23.85 2.50 15.20
N ARG A 145 25.08 2.49 14.67
CA ARG A 145 25.73 3.66 14.05
C ARG A 145 24.87 4.34 12.98
N HIS A 146 24.06 3.58 12.23
CA HIS A 146 23.19 4.14 11.19
C HIS A 146 21.98 4.86 11.81
N TRP A 147 21.41 4.31 12.88
CA TRP A 147 20.34 4.95 13.65
C TRP A 147 20.83 6.23 14.34
N GLU A 148 22.04 6.22 14.89
CA GLU A 148 22.64 7.39 15.55
C GLU A 148 22.96 8.50 14.55
N ALA A 149 23.62 8.15 13.44
CA ALA A 149 23.98 9.09 12.37
C ALA A 149 22.74 9.74 11.72
N THR A 150 21.59 9.06 11.76
CA THR A 150 20.32 9.55 11.21
C THR A 150 19.94 10.90 11.83
N THR A 151 20.16 11.10 13.13
CA THR A 151 19.80 12.36 13.80
C THR A 151 20.56 13.53 13.19
N THR A 152 21.87 13.37 12.98
CA THR A 152 22.73 14.39 12.34
C THR A 152 22.32 14.64 10.89
N THR A 153 22.00 13.58 10.12
CA THR A 153 21.52 13.72 8.74
C THR A 153 20.18 14.45 8.67
N LEU A 154 19.25 14.15 9.57
CA LEU A 154 17.93 14.79 9.62
C LEU A 154 17.99 16.25 10.10
N ASP A 155 19.05 16.62 10.81
CA ASP A 155 19.30 17.99 11.24
C ASP A 155 20.02 18.85 10.17
N THR A 156 20.33 18.29 9.00
CA THR A 156 20.84 19.12 7.88
C THR A 156 19.80 20.12 7.41
N LEU A 157 20.26 21.30 6.95
CA LEU A 157 19.38 22.36 6.42
C LEU A 157 18.48 21.89 5.29
N GLU A 158 18.99 21.04 4.39
CA GLU A 158 18.20 20.48 3.30
C GLU A 158 17.03 19.64 3.83
N ASN A 159 17.30 18.73 4.77
CA ASN A 159 16.27 17.87 5.34
C ASN A 159 15.30 18.65 6.22
N ARG A 160 15.74 19.66 6.98
CA ARG A 160 14.84 20.57 7.71
C ARG A 160 13.87 21.28 6.77
N ARG A 161 14.38 21.91 5.69
CA ARG A 161 13.53 22.57 4.69
C ARG A 161 12.56 21.60 4.03
N TRP A 162 13.04 20.40 3.66
CA TRP A 162 12.18 19.38 3.07
C TRP A 162 11.05 18.99 4.03
N ARG A 163 11.37 18.78 5.31
CA ARG A 163 10.38 18.48 6.35
C ARG A 163 9.41 19.64 6.55
N GLU A 164 9.88 20.88 6.72
CA GLU A 164 9.03 22.08 6.88
C GLU A 164 8.06 22.29 5.71
N GLN A 165 8.53 22.12 4.46
CA GLN A 165 7.70 22.24 3.26
C GLN A 165 6.58 21.20 3.19
N HIS A 166 6.78 20.05 3.83
CA HIS A 166 5.86 18.92 3.79
C HIS A 166 5.22 18.62 5.14
N ALA A 167 5.54 19.41 6.17
CA ALA A 167 5.00 19.28 7.52
C ALA A 167 3.52 19.65 7.50
N THR A 168 2.72 18.87 8.21
CA THR A 168 1.30 19.16 8.37
C THR A 168 1.12 20.09 9.56
N SER A 169 0.50 21.26 9.33
CA SER A 169 0.03 22.08 10.44
C SER A 169 -0.98 21.31 11.29
N PRO A 170 -1.05 21.54 12.62
CA PRO A 170 -2.10 21.00 13.47
C PRO A 170 -3.47 21.28 12.82
N LEU A 171 -4.31 20.25 12.71
CA LEU A 171 -5.64 20.42 12.14
C LEU A 171 -6.58 21.01 13.18
N ALA A 172 -7.47 21.90 12.73
CA ALA A 172 -8.57 22.38 13.55
C ALA A 172 -9.43 21.20 14.01
N ARG A 173 -10.01 21.26 15.21
CA ARG A 173 -10.97 20.24 15.67
C ARG A 173 -12.32 20.38 14.93
N GLY A 174 -13.09 19.29 14.90
CA GLY A 174 -14.43 19.26 14.32
C GLY A 174 -14.45 19.29 12.79
N TRP A 175 -15.59 19.68 12.21
CA TRP A 175 -15.84 19.62 10.75
C TRP A 175 -14.82 20.37 9.89
N ARG A 176 -14.29 21.51 10.37
CA ARG A 176 -13.23 22.24 9.66
C ARG A 176 -11.95 21.40 9.52
N GLY A 177 -11.61 20.59 10.53
CA GLY A 177 -10.50 19.65 10.48
C GLY A 177 -10.69 18.57 9.44
N ILE A 178 -11.89 17.99 9.42
CA ILE A 178 -12.29 16.94 8.48
C ILE A 178 -12.17 17.43 7.03
N VAL A 179 -12.77 18.59 6.73
CA VAL A 179 -12.72 19.19 5.38
C VAL A 179 -11.28 19.52 4.97
N ARG A 180 -10.47 20.05 5.89
CA ARG A 180 -9.05 20.33 5.62
C ARG A 180 -8.23 19.06 5.39
N TYR A 181 -8.50 17.98 6.14
CA TYR A 181 -7.84 16.68 5.92
C TYR A 181 -8.15 16.17 4.51
N ILE A 182 -9.43 16.12 4.14
CA ILE A 182 -9.88 15.63 2.84
C ILE A 182 -9.29 16.50 1.71
N GLY A 183 -9.42 17.82 1.81
CA GLY A 183 -8.89 18.75 0.81
C GLY A 183 -7.36 18.68 0.66
N ARG A 184 -6.64 18.25 1.70
CA ARG A 184 -5.19 18.03 1.65
C ARG A 184 -4.82 16.68 1.04
N GLU A 185 -5.62 15.63 1.24
CA GLU A 185 -5.38 14.30 0.66
C GLU A 185 -5.77 14.27 -0.83
N LEU A 186 -6.83 14.98 -1.24
CA LEU A 186 -7.35 14.91 -2.61
C LEU A 186 -6.30 15.15 -3.72
N PRO A 187 -5.40 16.16 -3.62
CA PRO A 187 -4.40 16.43 -4.66
C PRO A 187 -3.31 15.36 -4.77
N SER A 188 -3.08 14.54 -3.74
CA SER A 188 -2.08 13.46 -3.84
C SER A 188 -2.64 12.20 -4.50
N LEU A 189 -3.98 12.07 -4.58
CA LEU A 189 -4.65 10.85 -5.00
C LEU A 189 -4.89 10.75 -6.51
N TRP A 190 -5.15 11.87 -7.19
CA TRP A 190 -5.62 11.84 -8.58
C TRP A 190 -4.60 11.24 -9.56
N TRP A 191 -3.31 11.58 -9.45
CA TRP A 191 -2.28 11.00 -10.32
C TRP A 191 -2.10 9.49 -10.10
N PRO A 192 -1.98 9.00 -8.85
CA PRO A 192 -1.99 7.57 -8.57
C PRO A 192 -3.22 6.84 -9.10
N VAL A 193 -4.41 7.43 -8.96
CA VAL A 193 -5.67 6.86 -9.48
C VAL A 193 -5.64 6.78 -11.00
N LEU A 194 -5.29 7.86 -11.71
CA LEU A 194 -5.26 7.88 -13.17
C LEU A 194 -4.26 6.87 -13.73
N LEU A 195 -3.05 6.84 -13.19
CA LEU A 195 -2.00 5.90 -13.62
C LEU A 195 -2.35 4.46 -13.24
N GLY A 196 -2.98 4.26 -12.08
CA GLY A 196 -3.49 2.96 -11.64
C GLY A 196 -4.60 2.44 -12.56
N LEU A 197 -5.55 3.30 -12.95
CA LEU A 197 -6.62 2.99 -13.92
C LEU A 197 -6.06 2.67 -15.30
N LEU A 198 -5.08 3.43 -15.78
CA LEU A 198 -4.39 3.15 -17.03
C LEU A 198 -3.67 1.80 -16.98
N GLY A 199 -2.91 1.54 -15.90
CA GLY A 199 -2.23 0.27 -15.69
C GLY A 199 -3.20 -0.91 -15.60
N ALA A 200 -4.30 -0.74 -14.88
CA ALA A 200 -5.41 -1.69 -14.83
C ALA A 200 -5.99 -1.98 -16.22
N GLY A 201 -6.22 -0.94 -17.03
CA GLY A 201 -6.67 -1.08 -18.41
C GLY A 201 -5.70 -1.88 -19.28
N ILE A 202 -4.40 -1.57 -19.17
CA ILE A 202 -3.33 -2.28 -19.90
C ILE A 202 -3.30 -3.76 -19.50
N ILE A 203 -3.29 -4.05 -18.20
CA ILE A 203 -3.22 -5.43 -17.69
C ILE A 203 -4.50 -6.21 -18.03
N GLY A 204 -5.67 -5.58 -17.90
CA GLY A 204 -6.95 -6.19 -18.27
C GLY A 204 -7.03 -6.55 -19.75
N ALA A 205 -6.57 -5.65 -20.62
CA ALA A 205 -6.51 -5.92 -22.06
C ALA A 205 -5.47 -6.99 -22.39
N ALA A 206 -4.29 -6.91 -21.79
CA ALA A 206 -3.21 -7.85 -22.03
C ALA A 206 -3.60 -9.26 -21.56
N GLY A 207 -4.25 -9.40 -20.40
CA GLY A 207 -4.80 -10.66 -19.89
C GLY A 207 -5.80 -11.39 -20.79
N ARG A 208 -6.24 -10.77 -21.90
CA ARG A 208 -7.10 -11.38 -22.91
C ARG A 208 -6.36 -11.81 -24.18
N THR A 209 -5.04 -11.64 -24.21
CA THR A 209 -4.22 -11.96 -25.38
C THR A 209 -3.48 -13.28 -25.17
N ALA A 210 -3.22 -14.01 -26.26
CA ALA A 210 -2.56 -15.32 -26.22
C ALA A 210 -1.09 -15.28 -25.75
N TRP A 211 -0.46 -14.10 -25.75
CA TRP A 211 0.93 -13.92 -25.27
C TRP A 211 1.01 -13.58 -23.79
N TRP A 212 -0.12 -13.36 -23.11
CA TRP A 212 -0.13 -13.08 -21.68
C TRP A 212 0.22 -14.33 -20.88
N VAL A 213 1.07 -14.15 -19.88
CA VAL A 213 1.53 -15.26 -19.03
C VAL A 213 0.71 -15.26 -17.74
N ASP A 214 -0.01 -16.35 -17.52
CA ASP A 214 -0.63 -16.66 -16.23
C ASP A 214 0.47 -17.18 -15.28
N PHE A 215 0.99 -16.32 -14.40
CA PHE A 215 1.90 -16.77 -13.35
C PHE A 215 1.17 -17.26 -12.09
N SER A 216 -0.16 -17.14 -12.01
CA SER A 216 -0.92 -17.66 -10.88
C SER A 216 -0.86 -19.20 -10.84
N MET A 217 -0.72 -19.84 -12.00
CA MET A 217 -0.58 -21.30 -12.14
C MET A 217 0.82 -21.79 -12.48
N VAL A 218 1.80 -20.90 -12.69
CA VAL A 218 3.19 -21.29 -12.99
C VAL A 218 3.81 -22.00 -11.78
N GLY A 219 3.87 -23.34 -11.86
CA GLY A 219 4.44 -24.23 -10.85
C GLY A 219 3.46 -25.19 -10.18
N GLY A 220 2.14 -25.10 -10.43
CA GLY A 220 1.11 -25.96 -9.81
C GLY A 220 0.77 -25.59 -8.35
N GLU A 221 0.05 -26.46 -7.63
CA GLU A 221 -0.23 -26.29 -6.20
C GLU A 221 0.99 -26.68 -5.36
N GLY A 222 1.54 -25.75 -4.56
CA GLY A 222 2.65 -26.06 -3.66
C GLY A 222 3.44 -24.85 -3.17
N LEU A 223 4.31 -25.08 -2.18
CA LEU A 223 5.15 -24.05 -1.55
C LEU A 223 6.08 -23.34 -2.55
N GLY A 224 6.59 -24.06 -3.55
CA GLY A 224 7.45 -23.48 -4.59
C GLY A 224 6.73 -22.43 -5.44
N THR A 225 5.50 -22.73 -5.87
CA THR A 225 4.65 -21.80 -6.63
C THR A 225 4.26 -20.58 -5.81
N ALA A 226 3.92 -20.79 -4.53
CA ALA A 226 3.61 -19.70 -3.61
C ALA A 226 4.81 -18.77 -3.41
N LEU A 227 6.01 -19.33 -3.24
CA LEU A 227 7.25 -18.56 -3.10
C LEU A 227 7.55 -17.76 -4.37
N LEU A 228 7.46 -18.39 -5.54
CA LEU A 228 7.66 -17.71 -6.82
C LEU A 228 6.67 -16.56 -7.00
N ASN A 229 5.38 -16.80 -6.73
CA ASN A 229 4.34 -15.79 -6.83
C ASN A 229 4.58 -14.60 -5.88
N VAL A 230 4.97 -14.86 -4.63
CA VAL A 230 5.29 -13.81 -3.66
C VAL A 230 6.49 -12.98 -4.12
N ILE A 231 7.56 -13.62 -4.59
CA ILE A 231 8.76 -12.93 -5.08
C ILE A 231 8.45 -12.10 -6.32
N LEU A 232 7.74 -12.68 -7.30
CA LEU A 232 7.33 -11.96 -8.52
C LEU A 232 6.43 -10.78 -8.19
N GLY A 233 5.42 -11.00 -7.34
CA GLY A 233 4.53 -9.94 -6.87
C GLY A 233 5.29 -8.81 -6.22
N ALA A 234 6.18 -9.12 -5.26
CA ALA A 234 7.00 -8.13 -4.59
C ALA A 234 7.93 -7.38 -5.57
N ALA A 235 8.56 -8.07 -6.50
CA ALA A 235 9.44 -7.47 -7.50
C ALA A 235 8.69 -6.50 -8.43
N ILE A 236 7.49 -6.89 -8.91
CA ILE A 236 6.63 -6.03 -9.71
C ILE A 236 6.20 -4.80 -8.89
N GLY A 237 5.87 -4.97 -7.61
CA GLY A 237 5.49 -3.89 -6.71
C GLY A 237 6.60 -2.86 -6.50
N VAL A 238 7.85 -3.31 -6.44
CA VAL A 238 9.01 -2.40 -6.36
C VAL A 238 9.25 -1.67 -7.67
N ALA A 239 9.08 -2.37 -8.80
CA ALA A 239 9.36 -1.85 -10.13
C ALA A 239 8.39 -0.75 -10.58
N ILE A 240 7.17 -0.72 -10.04
CA ILE A 240 6.15 0.26 -10.39
C ILE A 240 6.21 1.46 -9.42
N PRO A 241 6.74 2.63 -9.83
CA PRO A 241 6.93 3.78 -8.94
C PRO A 241 5.64 4.57 -8.72
N LEU A 242 4.64 3.95 -8.12
CA LEU A 242 3.30 4.50 -7.93
C LEU A 242 2.93 4.59 -6.45
N ALA A 243 2.08 5.53 -6.06
CA ALA A 243 1.61 5.59 -4.66
C ALA A 243 0.79 4.32 -4.31
N PRO A 244 0.60 4.01 -3.02
CA PRO A 244 -0.08 2.79 -2.58
C PRO A 244 -1.47 2.60 -3.23
N LEU A 245 -2.26 3.68 -3.32
CA LEU A 245 -3.60 3.59 -3.89
C LEU A 245 -3.61 3.21 -5.39
N GLY A 246 -2.60 3.67 -6.15
CA GLY A 246 -2.45 3.27 -7.55
C GLY A 246 -2.05 1.80 -7.70
N HIS A 247 -1.25 1.27 -6.77
CA HIS A 247 -0.95 -0.16 -6.72
C HIS A 247 -2.22 -0.99 -6.54
N LEU A 248 -3.18 -0.56 -5.73
CA LEU A 248 -4.43 -1.32 -5.52
C LEU A 248 -5.21 -1.56 -6.83
N PHE A 249 -5.23 -0.60 -7.76
CA PHE A 249 -5.84 -0.78 -9.08
C PHE A 249 -5.11 -1.82 -9.92
N ILE A 250 -3.78 -1.71 -9.99
CA ILE A 250 -2.93 -2.62 -10.76
C ILE A 250 -3.03 -4.04 -10.17
N GLY A 251 -2.93 -4.17 -8.85
CA GLY A 251 -3.08 -5.43 -8.13
C GLY A 251 -4.43 -6.08 -8.37
N ALA A 252 -5.51 -5.28 -8.38
CA ALA A 252 -6.84 -5.80 -8.70
C ALA A 252 -6.92 -6.43 -10.09
N PHE A 253 -6.18 -5.89 -11.07
CA PHE A 253 -6.16 -6.42 -12.42
C PHE A 253 -5.13 -7.52 -12.64
N LEU A 254 -4.02 -7.53 -11.88
CA LEU A 254 -3.13 -8.68 -11.82
C LEU A 254 -3.87 -9.92 -11.26
N TRP A 255 -4.79 -9.72 -10.31
CA TRP A 255 -5.68 -10.78 -9.84
C TRP A 255 -6.71 -11.18 -10.91
N LYS A 256 -7.44 -10.21 -11.48
CA LYS A 256 -8.50 -10.48 -12.47
C LYS A 256 -8.00 -11.06 -13.80
N ALA A 257 -6.73 -10.81 -14.13
CA ALA A 257 -6.07 -11.38 -15.30
C ALA A 257 -5.35 -12.70 -14.98
N TYR A 258 -5.54 -13.27 -13.78
CA TYR A 258 -4.87 -14.49 -13.32
C TYR A 258 -3.34 -14.40 -13.41
N THR A 259 -2.79 -13.19 -13.32
CA THR A 259 -1.34 -12.98 -13.43
C THR A 259 -0.64 -13.39 -12.14
N LEU A 260 -1.22 -13.11 -10.98
CA LEU A 260 -0.64 -13.43 -9.68
C LEU A 260 -1.69 -14.07 -8.77
N SER A 261 -1.27 -15.05 -7.98
CA SER A 261 -2.06 -15.62 -6.89
C SER A 261 -2.36 -14.58 -5.81
N PHE A 262 -3.30 -14.89 -4.91
CA PHE A 262 -3.65 -14.04 -3.77
C PHE A 262 -2.42 -13.56 -2.98
N LEU A 263 -1.53 -14.48 -2.59
CA LEU A 263 -0.32 -14.14 -1.84
C LEU A 263 0.65 -13.29 -2.66
N GLY A 264 0.73 -13.52 -3.98
CA GLY A 264 1.49 -12.66 -4.89
C GLY A 264 0.96 -11.23 -4.93
N ILE A 265 -0.37 -11.05 -4.92
CA ILE A 265 -1.00 -9.73 -4.86
C ILE A 265 -0.76 -9.04 -3.52
N ILE A 266 -0.88 -9.77 -2.40
CA ILE A 266 -0.56 -9.20 -1.08
C ILE A 266 0.90 -8.77 -1.03
N ALA A 267 1.83 -9.60 -1.51
CA ALA A 267 3.25 -9.25 -1.60
C ALA A 267 3.49 -8.03 -2.49
N PHE A 268 2.81 -7.94 -3.64
CA PHE A 268 2.86 -6.81 -4.55
C PHE A 268 2.43 -5.49 -3.87
N VAL A 269 1.30 -5.50 -3.16
CA VAL A 269 0.81 -4.30 -2.47
C VAL A 269 1.72 -3.91 -1.31
N LEU A 270 2.18 -4.86 -0.50
CA LEU A 270 3.09 -4.60 0.62
C LEU A 270 4.48 -4.12 0.17
N ALA A 271 5.05 -4.73 -0.87
CA ALA A 271 6.36 -4.35 -1.39
C ALA A 271 6.37 -2.95 -2.03
N SER A 272 5.21 -2.38 -2.36
CA SER A 272 5.10 -1.00 -2.86
C SER A 272 5.62 0.06 -1.89
N ALA A 273 5.76 -0.24 -0.59
CA ALA A 273 6.48 0.65 0.34
C ALA A 273 7.96 0.81 -0.01
N ALA A 274 8.57 -0.17 -0.68
CA ALA A 274 9.94 -0.15 -1.14
C ALA A 274 10.06 0.09 -2.65
N ASP A 275 9.08 0.76 -3.29
CA ASP A 275 9.22 1.08 -4.72
C ASP A 275 10.38 2.04 -5.02
N LEU A 276 10.72 2.20 -6.29
CA LEU A 276 11.85 3.03 -6.71
C LEU A 276 11.79 4.49 -6.22
N ARG A 277 10.60 5.06 -6.04
CA ARG A 277 10.45 6.42 -5.49
C ARG A 277 10.69 6.44 -3.98
N ALA A 278 10.18 5.43 -3.27
CA ALA A 278 10.42 5.28 -1.84
C ALA A 278 11.90 5.05 -1.53
N ILE A 279 12.58 4.18 -2.29
CA ILE A 279 14.02 3.92 -2.14
C ILE A 279 14.82 5.22 -2.29
N ARG A 280 14.54 6.01 -3.32
CA ARG A 280 15.19 7.32 -3.52
C ARG A 280 14.92 8.26 -2.35
N ALA A 281 13.70 8.27 -1.82
CA ALA A 281 13.35 9.09 -0.67
C ALA A 281 14.08 8.63 0.61
N TYR A 282 14.17 7.33 0.88
CA TYR A 282 14.94 6.79 2.00
C TYR A 282 16.41 7.17 1.90
N VAL A 283 17.02 7.00 0.73
CA VAL A 283 18.43 7.35 0.50
C VAL A 283 18.66 8.86 0.68
N ARG A 284 17.72 9.69 0.22
CA ARG A 284 17.80 11.14 0.40
C ARG A 284 17.70 11.55 1.87
N LEU A 285 16.73 10.99 2.61
CA LEU A 285 16.44 11.39 3.99
C LEU A 285 17.45 10.82 4.99
N PHE A 286 17.86 9.58 4.80
CA PHE A 286 18.61 8.81 5.79
C PHE A 286 20.06 8.53 5.35
N GLY A 287 20.46 9.00 4.16
CA GLY A 287 21.75 8.71 3.56
C GLY A 287 21.78 7.36 2.83
N PRO A 288 22.77 7.15 1.93
CA PRO A 288 22.77 6.01 1.00
C PRO A 288 22.99 4.65 1.64
N ALA A 289 23.80 4.56 2.70
CA ALA A 289 24.02 3.29 3.39
C ALA A 289 22.76 2.86 4.15
N PHE A 290 22.23 3.75 4.99
CA PHE A 290 21.08 3.43 5.83
C PHE A 290 19.77 3.38 5.02
N GLY A 291 19.55 4.29 4.07
CA GLY A 291 18.37 4.27 3.20
C GLY A 291 18.25 2.99 2.37
N ARG A 292 19.36 2.44 1.86
CA ARG A 292 19.35 1.13 1.16
C ARG A 292 19.12 -0.04 2.11
N ALA A 293 19.70 0.00 3.31
CA ALA A 293 19.46 -1.03 4.32
C ALA A 293 17.98 -1.05 4.76
N LEU A 294 17.38 0.13 4.98
CA LEU A 294 15.97 0.26 5.30
C LEU A 294 15.09 -0.22 4.15
N ALA A 295 15.36 0.20 2.90
CA ALA A 295 14.65 -0.28 1.72
C ALA A 295 14.68 -1.82 1.63
N SER A 296 15.84 -2.42 1.83
CA SER A 296 16.03 -3.87 1.78
C SER A 296 15.25 -4.58 2.89
N ALA A 297 15.24 -4.00 4.10
CA ALA A 297 14.47 -4.52 5.22
C ALA A 297 12.96 -4.43 4.99
N VAL A 298 12.46 -3.34 4.39
CA VAL A 298 11.05 -3.17 4.01
C VAL A 298 10.65 -4.17 2.93
N PHE A 299 11.50 -4.38 1.92
CA PHE A 299 11.25 -5.37 0.87
C PHE A 299 11.21 -6.80 1.43
N ALA A 300 12.21 -7.16 2.24
CA ALA A 300 12.26 -8.47 2.87
C ALA A 300 11.08 -8.70 3.84
N SER A 301 10.66 -7.68 4.59
CA SER A 301 9.50 -7.81 5.48
C SER A 301 8.19 -8.01 4.73
N ALA A 302 8.02 -7.42 3.54
CA ALA A 302 6.85 -7.66 2.69
C ALA A 302 6.77 -9.13 2.22
N ILE A 303 7.89 -9.68 1.76
CA ILE A 303 7.97 -11.10 1.35
C ILE A 303 7.67 -12.03 2.52
N LEU A 304 8.34 -11.83 3.66
CA LEU A 304 8.14 -12.64 4.86
C LEU A 304 6.69 -12.56 5.36
N ALA A 305 6.08 -11.38 5.33
CA ALA A 305 4.70 -11.20 5.72
C ALA A 305 3.72 -11.96 4.81
N ALA A 306 3.89 -11.88 3.50
CA ALA A 306 3.02 -12.59 2.56
C ALA A 306 3.15 -14.13 2.70
N LEU A 307 4.37 -14.64 2.85
CA LEU A 307 4.58 -16.08 3.09
C LEU A 307 3.96 -16.54 4.40
N THR A 308 4.15 -15.77 5.47
CA THR A 308 3.61 -16.08 6.79
C THR A 308 2.10 -16.00 6.82
N LEU A 309 1.51 -15.05 6.10
CA LEU A 309 0.07 -14.98 5.88
C LEU A 309 -0.43 -16.25 5.19
N GLY A 310 0.26 -16.72 4.14
CA GLY A 310 -0.08 -17.97 3.46
C GLY A 310 -0.09 -19.18 4.40
N LEU A 311 0.96 -19.33 5.21
CA LEU A 311 1.06 -20.38 6.22
C LEU A 311 -0.05 -20.28 7.27
N PHE A 312 -0.36 -19.05 7.71
CA PHE A 312 -1.43 -18.80 8.66
C PHE A 312 -2.80 -19.20 8.09
N LEU A 313 -3.12 -18.78 6.86
CA LEU A 313 -4.39 -19.11 6.20
C LEU A 313 -4.53 -20.62 5.98
N TRP A 314 -3.46 -21.28 5.53
CA TRP A 314 -3.42 -22.73 5.41
C TRP A 314 -3.67 -23.42 6.76
N ALA A 315 -3.00 -22.96 7.83
CA ALA A 315 -3.15 -23.55 9.17
C ALA A 315 -4.57 -23.41 9.75
N VAL A 316 -5.29 -22.35 9.39
CA VAL A 316 -6.69 -22.15 9.83
C VAL A 316 -7.72 -22.70 8.85
N GLY A 317 -7.29 -23.35 7.76
CA GLY A 317 -8.17 -23.91 6.74
C GLY A 317 -8.95 -22.86 5.94
N PHE A 318 -8.42 -21.64 5.81
CA PHE A 318 -9.04 -20.57 5.05
C PHE A 318 -8.58 -20.61 3.60
N GLU A 319 -9.53 -20.85 2.68
CA GLU A 319 -9.30 -20.79 1.24
C GLU A 319 -9.91 -19.52 0.65
N VAL A 320 -9.14 -18.85 -0.21
CA VAL A 320 -9.55 -17.66 -0.95
C VAL A 320 -10.45 -18.13 -2.09
N THR A 321 -11.76 -17.97 -1.93
CA THR A 321 -12.76 -18.55 -2.83
C THR A 321 -13.38 -17.53 -3.78
N HIS A 322 -13.11 -16.22 -3.60
CA HIS A 322 -13.74 -15.21 -4.43
C HIS A 322 -13.15 -15.12 -5.84
N THR A 323 -13.95 -15.54 -6.82
CA THR A 323 -13.85 -15.02 -8.19
C THR A 323 -14.32 -13.56 -8.23
N PRO A 324 -13.60 -12.65 -8.90
CA PRO A 324 -13.86 -11.21 -8.83
C PRO A 324 -15.24 -10.82 -9.40
N LEU A 325 -16.01 -10.02 -8.64
CA LEU A 325 -17.31 -9.41 -9.04
C LEU A 325 -17.26 -8.66 -10.38
N GLY A 326 -16.07 -8.25 -10.83
CA GLY A 326 -15.88 -7.56 -12.10
C GLY A 326 -16.01 -8.45 -13.35
N HIS A 327 -15.88 -9.78 -13.21
CA HIS A 327 -15.99 -10.68 -14.37
C HIS A 327 -17.39 -10.60 -14.96
N THR A 328 -18.45 -10.67 -14.14
CA THR A 328 -19.84 -10.61 -14.60
C THR A 328 -20.24 -9.26 -15.19
N VAL A 329 -19.73 -8.13 -14.69
CA VAL A 329 -20.09 -6.80 -15.23
C VAL A 329 -19.37 -6.51 -16.55
N VAL A 330 -18.05 -6.78 -16.63
CA VAL A 330 -17.29 -6.55 -17.87
C VAL A 330 -17.71 -7.55 -18.95
N GLU A 331 -17.94 -8.81 -18.60
CA GLU A 331 -18.45 -9.82 -19.52
C GLU A 331 -19.86 -9.46 -20.03
N LYS A 332 -20.76 -8.98 -19.15
CA LYS A 332 -22.06 -8.44 -19.56
C LYS A 332 -21.91 -7.21 -20.46
N LEU A 333 -20.97 -6.31 -20.18
CA LEU A 333 -20.72 -5.12 -21.01
C LEU A 333 -20.16 -5.51 -22.39
N MET A 334 -19.21 -6.45 -22.43
CA MET A 334 -18.60 -6.97 -23.66
C MET A 334 -19.61 -7.74 -24.52
N ASN A 335 -20.48 -8.51 -23.88
CA ASN A 335 -21.58 -9.22 -24.53
C ASN A 335 -22.65 -8.24 -25.05
N ALA A 336 -22.98 -7.20 -24.28
CA ALA A 336 -23.88 -6.13 -24.71
C ALA A 336 -23.31 -5.27 -25.86
N LEU A 337 -21.99 -5.09 -25.91
CA LEU A 337 -21.27 -4.32 -26.94
C LEU A 337 -20.85 -5.17 -28.15
N SER A 338 -21.35 -6.41 -28.28
CA SER A 338 -21.06 -7.35 -29.38
C SER A 338 -19.57 -7.59 -29.65
N LEU A 339 -18.72 -7.43 -28.63
CA LEU A 339 -17.28 -7.74 -28.67
C LEU A 339 -16.96 -9.14 -28.15
N GLY A 340 -17.96 -9.85 -27.63
CA GLY A 340 -17.87 -11.24 -27.16
C GLY A 340 -18.38 -12.25 -28.18
N ARG A 341 -17.92 -12.21 -29.44
CA ARG A 341 -18.06 -13.39 -30.31
C ARG A 341 -16.81 -14.25 -30.15
N PRO A 342 -16.93 -15.52 -29.75
CA PRO A 342 -15.80 -16.42 -29.76
C PRO A 342 -15.39 -16.69 -31.21
N MET A 343 -14.11 -16.49 -31.51
CA MET A 343 -13.40 -17.24 -32.55
C MET A 343 -12.38 -18.13 -31.86
#